data_AF-A0A1X7U534-F1
#
_entry.id   AF-A0A1X7U534-F1
#
_cell.length_a   1.000
_cell.length_b   1.000
_cell.length_c   1.000
_cell.angle_alpha   90.00
_cell.angle_beta   90.00
_cell.angle_gamma   90.00
#
_symmetry.space_group_name_H-M   'P 1'
#
loop_
_entity.id
_entity.type
_entity.pdbx_description
1 polymer ?
#
loop_
_entity_poly.entity_id
_entity_poly.type
_entity_poly.pdbx_seq_one_letter_code
_entity_poly.pdbx_strand_id
1 'polypeptide(L)'
;MLVSLSLLYTNILPYGIDQLINESSVKIRAFIHWFVLCLYSCYVFIALSDELIVSFVAFALFSFCLCLHFFFKHRFEHIPIPNPYKIVFKVLKFSLKTSHTRRQHRSAFTYWGEEPSRMDLAKERYGGCFSHEEVENVKTFLRITVVLATFFSPFVPIVSFLNSSSAFVAQFKNGHEGFATNIVWLLGNIIPLFVLVPLFELVILPLFPKLEYFLISPLRGFILSNVVIILSIVSVFLIDFIGRLDADNDFLKPCFFVFLSVQQAFQISYWIVLIPSVLAGTSLYLSYTCIFEFLCSQSPFGMHGMIIGLFWFCSGIFIDIGSGILLFFYYYPIQSVSFMSYLSCTSWFTVIFGIFAAIGLVVSVLIARWYVNRVRDTDLGLRAAVEEHWENRLRAGNAINDTETEDFTISSLR
;
A
#
# COMPACT_ATOMS: atom_id res chain seq x y z
N MET A 1 15.34 -15.50 3.73
CA MET A 1 15.15 -14.50 2.66
C MET A 1 13.77 -13.83 2.71
N LEU A 2 12.66 -14.58 2.77
CA LEU A 2 11.31 -13.97 2.85
C LEU A 2 11.10 -13.09 4.09
N VAL A 3 11.56 -13.53 5.26
CA VAL A 3 11.48 -12.74 6.51
C VAL A 3 12.34 -11.47 6.46
N SER A 4 13.51 -11.53 5.84
CA SER A 4 14.37 -10.35 5.69
C SER A 4 13.79 -9.34 4.70
N LEU A 5 13.18 -9.83 3.60
CA LEU A 5 12.48 -8.99 2.63
C LEU A 5 11.25 -8.31 3.24
N SER A 6 10.46 -9.04 4.03
CA SER A 6 9.30 -8.45 4.70
C SER A 6 9.72 -7.34 5.68
N LEU A 7 10.75 -7.58 6.50
CA LEU A 7 11.29 -6.56 7.40
C LEU A 7 11.87 -5.35 6.65
N LEU A 8 12.46 -5.56 5.47
CA LEU A 8 12.99 -4.49 4.64
C LEU A 8 11.87 -3.61 4.08
N TYR A 9 10.86 -4.22 3.44
CA TYR A 9 9.74 -3.48 2.84
C TYR A 9 8.94 -2.66 3.85
N THR A 10 8.81 -3.14 5.08
CA THR A 10 8.09 -2.42 6.13
C THR A 10 8.87 -1.22 6.68
N ASN A 11 10.19 -1.17 6.50
CA ASN A 11 11.06 -0.18 7.14
C ASN A 11 11.67 0.84 6.18
N ILE A 12 11.86 0.52 4.89
CA ILE A 12 12.47 1.46 3.92
C ILE A 12 11.65 2.76 3.79
N LEU A 13 10.35 2.63 3.54
CA LEU A 13 9.49 3.78 3.30
C LEU A 13 9.37 4.69 4.55
N PRO A 14 9.08 4.16 5.77
CA PRO A 14 9.13 4.95 6.99
C PRO A 14 10.47 5.65 7.18
N TYR A 15 11.58 4.91 7.03
CA TYR A 15 12.92 5.46 7.24
C TYR A 15 13.19 6.62 6.28
N GLY A 16 12.88 6.46 4.99
CA GLY A 16 13.07 7.52 4.00
C GLY A 16 12.22 8.76 4.27
N ILE A 17 11.00 8.60 4.77
CA ILE A 17 10.14 9.73 5.16
C ILE A 17 10.65 10.43 6.40
N ASP A 18 11.11 9.67 7.39
CA ASP A 18 11.67 10.21 8.62
C ASP A 18 12.95 11.04 8.32
N GLN A 19 13.69 10.75 7.23
CA GLN A 19 14.81 11.59 6.76
C GLN A 19 14.37 12.89 6.03
N LEU A 20 13.12 12.98 5.56
CA LEU A 20 12.60 14.11 4.79
C LEU A 20 11.73 15.05 5.65
N ILE A 21 11.95 15.06 6.97
CA ILE A 21 11.04 15.71 7.92
C ILE A 21 10.96 17.23 7.77
N ASN A 22 12.05 17.85 7.31
CA ASN A 22 12.16 19.31 7.09
C ASN A 22 11.85 19.73 5.64
N GLU A 23 11.47 18.78 4.78
CA GLU A 23 11.28 19.04 3.36
C GLU A 23 9.82 19.33 3.00
N SER A 24 9.63 20.00 1.87
CA SER A 24 8.28 20.37 1.40
C SER A 24 7.44 19.13 1.08
N SER A 25 6.12 19.25 1.23
CA SER A 25 5.16 18.18 0.93
C SER A 25 5.28 17.66 -0.51
N VAL A 26 5.69 18.51 -1.45
CA VAL A 26 5.95 18.16 -2.86
C VAL A 26 7.14 17.20 -2.99
N LYS A 27 8.23 17.43 -2.24
CA LYS A 27 9.39 16.55 -2.26
C LYS A 27 9.09 15.19 -1.62
N ILE A 28 8.35 15.18 -0.51
CA ILE A 28 7.91 13.95 0.15
C ILE A 28 7.03 13.13 -0.79
N ARG A 29 6.10 13.80 -1.50
CA ARG A 29 5.28 13.18 -2.53
C ARG A 29 6.13 12.54 -3.64
N ALA A 30 7.05 13.30 -4.21
CA ALA A 30 7.91 12.79 -5.28
C ALA A 30 8.69 11.56 -4.81
N PHE A 31 9.24 11.59 -3.59
CA PHE A 31 9.91 10.44 -2.98
C PHE A 31 9.01 9.19 -2.95
N ILE A 32 7.74 9.32 -2.54
CA ILE A 32 6.79 8.21 -2.51
C ILE A 32 6.56 7.66 -3.93
N HIS A 33 6.37 8.52 -4.93
CA HIS A 33 6.18 8.08 -6.32
C HIS A 33 7.39 7.32 -6.88
N TRP A 34 8.59 7.85 -6.65
CA TRP A 34 9.84 7.19 -7.03
C TRP A 34 10.04 5.87 -6.30
N PHE A 35 9.70 5.80 -5.02
CA PHE A 35 9.75 4.56 -4.24
C PHE A 35 8.82 3.48 -4.83
N VAL A 36 7.57 3.84 -5.16
CA VAL A 36 6.62 2.91 -5.79
C VAL A 36 7.10 2.47 -7.17
N LEU A 37 7.62 3.40 -7.98
CA LEU A 37 8.21 3.06 -9.29
C LEU A 37 9.36 2.06 -9.14
N CYS A 38 10.27 2.26 -8.19
CA CYS A 38 11.37 1.36 -7.92
C CYS A 38 10.90 -0.03 -7.47
N LEU A 39 9.92 -0.10 -6.55
CA LEU A 39 9.33 -1.37 -6.10
C LEU A 39 8.79 -2.19 -7.27
N TYR A 40 8.05 -1.54 -8.16
CA TYR A 40 7.45 -2.20 -9.31
C TYR A 40 8.45 -2.56 -10.41
N SER A 41 9.42 -1.69 -10.66
CA SER A 41 10.48 -1.96 -11.63
C SER A 41 11.31 -3.19 -11.21
N CYS A 42 11.60 -3.33 -9.91
CA CYS A 42 12.25 -4.52 -9.36
C CYS A 42 11.42 -5.79 -9.57
N TYR A 43 10.10 -5.73 -9.37
CA TYR A 43 9.23 -6.90 -9.59
C TYR A 43 9.25 -7.37 -11.05
N VAL A 44 9.17 -6.43 -12.00
CA VAL A 44 9.26 -6.74 -13.44
C VAL A 44 10.64 -7.29 -13.80
N PHE A 45 11.71 -6.70 -13.26
CA PHE A 45 13.08 -7.14 -13.53
C PHE A 45 13.33 -8.58 -13.07
N ILE A 46 12.81 -8.96 -11.90
CA ILE A 46 12.88 -10.34 -11.37
C ILE A 46 12.14 -11.30 -12.31
N ALA A 47 10.98 -10.91 -12.84
CA ALA A 47 10.20 -11.76 -13.73
C ALA A 47 10.84 -11.98 -15.11
N LEU A 48 11.72 -11.07 -15.56
CA LEU A 48 12.39 -11.14 -16.86
C LEU A 48 13.78 -11.80 -16.83
N SER A 49 14.41 -11.87 -15.66
CA SER A 49 15.84 -12.18 -15.56
C SER A 49 16.07 -13.54 -14.91
N ASP A 50 17.15 -14.21 -15.32
CA ASP A 50 17.58 -15.46 -14.68
C ASP A 50 17.95 -15.22 -13.21
N GLU A 51 17.64 -16.21 -12.36
CA GLU A 51 17.88 -16.14 -10.91
C GLU A 51 19.34 -15.79 -10.55
N LEU A 52 20.30 -16.25 -11.37
CA LEU A 52 21.73 -15.96 -11.22
C LEU A 52 22.06 -14.49 -11.50
N ILE A 53 21.47 -13.91 -12.55
CA ILE A 53 21.66 -12.51 -12.92
C ILE A 53 21.05 -11.62 -11.83
N VAL A 54 19.83 -11.94 -11.38
CA VAL A 54 19.16 -11.23 -10.29
C VAL A 54 20.01 -11.24 -9.02
N SER A 55 20.56 -12.41 -8.66
CA SER A 55 21.40 -12.56 -7.47
C SER A 55 22.69 -11.72 -7.54
N PHE A 56 23.35 -11.71 -8.70
CA PHE A 56 24.57 -10.91 -8.90
C PHE A 56 24.28 -9.40 -8.84
N VAL A 57 23.24 -8.94 -9.54
CA VAL A 57 22.82 -7.53 -9.53
C VAL A 57 22.40 -7.10 -8.12
N ALA A 58 21.64 -7.93 -7.41
CA ALA A 58 21.25 -7.65 -6.03
C ALA A 58 22.46 -7.54 -5.11
N PHE A 59 23.44 -8.43 -5.24
CA PHE A 59 24.69 -8.36 -4.47
C PHE A 59 25.47 -7.07 -4.74
N ALA A 60 25.63 -6.70 -6.02
CA ALA A 60 26.32 -5.48 -6.42
C ALA A 60 25.62 -4.22 -5.87
N LEU A 61 24.29 -4.13 -6.01
CA LEU A 61 23.49 -3.02 -5.47
C LEU A 61 23.55 -2.96 -3.94
N PHE A 62 23.48 -4.10 -3.26
CA PHE A 62 23.56 -4.14 -1.80
C PHE A 62 24.93 -3.71 -1.29
N SER A 63 26.00 -4.17 -1.94
CA SER A 63 27.36 -3.74 -1.63
C SER A 63 27.53 -2.23 -1.85
N PHE A 64 27.02 -1.70 -2.96
CA PHE A 64 27.03 -0.28 -3.25
C PHE A 64 26.24 0.54 -2.21
N CYS A 65 25.04 0.11 -1.84
CA CYS A 65 24.23 0.73 -0.80
C CYS A 65 24.93 0.74 0.56
N LEU A 66 25.62 -0.35 0.93
CA LEU A 66 26.41 -0.41 2.17
C LEU A 66 27.57 0.58 2.13
N CYS A 67 28.31 0.64 1.02
CA CYS A 67 29.38 1.63 0.84
C CYS A 67 28.83 3.05 1.00
N LEU A 68 27.74 3.39 0.32
CA LEU A 68 27.09 4.69 0.44
C LEU A 68 26.66 4.98 1.88
N HIS A 69 26.08 4.01 2.58
CA HIS A 69 25.67 4.18 3.98
C HIS A 69 26.86 4.52 4.88
N PHE A 70 27.99 3.85 4.73
CA PHE A 70 29.20 4.14 5.51
C PHE A 70 29.78 5.52 5.16
N PHE A 71 29.85 5.89 3.88
CA PHE A 71 30.37 7.20 3.47
C PHE A 71 29.48 8.36 3.90
N PHE A 72 28.16 8.18 3.83
CA PHE A 72 27.17 9.22 4.16
C PHE A 72 26.59 9.11 5.57
N LYS A 73 27.19 8.29 6.45
CA LYS A 73 26.71 8.08 7.83
C LYS A 73 26.42 9.39 8.58
N HIS A 74 27.27 10.39 8.39
CA HIS A 74 27.17 11.70 9.05
C HIS A 74 26.03 12.59 8.52
N ARG A 75 25.41 12.24 7.39
CA ARG A 75 24.30 12.99 6.76
C ARG A 75 22.93 12.47 7.16
N PHE A 76 22.85 11.27 7.75
CA PHE A 76 21.58 10.68 8.18
C PHE A 76 21.17 11.16 9.56
N GLU A 77 19.90 11.54 9.72
CA GLU A 77 19.33 11.92 11.00
C GLU A 77 18.90 10.67 11.77
N HIS A 78 19.45 10.50 12.98
CA HIS A 78 19.09 9.41 13.88
C HIS A 78 18.00 9.87 14.84
N ILE A 79 16.75 9.66 14.45
CA ILE A 79 15.58 9.98 15.27
C ILE A 79 15.27 8.79 16.19
N PRO A 80 15.34 8.94 17.53
CA PRO A 80 14.95 7.88 18.45
C PRO A 80 13.43 7.73 18.43
N ILE A 81 12.93 6.66 17.80
CA ILE A 81 11.50 6.37 17.73
C ILE A 81 11.10 5.54 18.96
N PRO A 82 10.16 6.02 19.82
CA PRO A 82 9.67 5.24 20.95
C PRO A 82 8.89 4.03 20.45
N ASN A 83 8.90 2.93 21.21
CA ASN A 83 8.23 1.69 20.79
C ASN A 83 6.69 1.88 20.64
N PRO A 84 6.14 1.93 19.42
CA PRO A 84 4.75 2.29 19.18
C PRO A 84 3.79 1.17 19.65
N TYR A 85 4.21 -0.09 19.54
CA TYR A 85 3.40 -1.25 19.95
C TYR A 85 3.10 -1.22 21.45
N LYS A 86 4.10 -0.87 22.27
CA LYS A 86 3.95 -0.79 23.72
C LYS A 86 2.96 0.32 24.11
N ILE A 87 2.99 1.45 23.41
CA ILE A 87 2.09 2.59 23.65
C ILE A 87 0.66 2.20 23.29
N VAL A 88 0.43 1.70 22.07
CA VAL A 88 -0.90 1.25 21.60
C VAL A 88 -1.50 0.22 22.54
N PHE A 89 -0.73 -0.82 22.90
CA PHE A 89 -1.21 -1.88 23.78
C PHE A 89 -1.57 -1.35 25.17
N LYS A 90 -0.75 -0.47 25.75
CA LYS A 90 -1.02 0.13 27.06
C LYS A 90 -2.29 0.99 27.04
N VAL A 91 -2.45 1.84 26.04
CA VAL A 91 -3.63 2.72 25.90
C VAL A 91 -4.90 1.90 25.68
N LEU A 92 -4.86 0.89 24.80
CA LEU A 92 -5.99 -0.02 24.57
C LEU A 92 -6.35 -0.81 25.84
N LYS A 93 -5.36 -1.40 26.51
CA LYS A 93 -5.56 -2.14 27.76
C LYS A 93 -6.15 -1.25 28.86
N PHE A 94 -5.65 -0.02 28.99
CA PHE A 94 -6.17 0.94 29.95
C PHE A 94 -7.61 1.34 29.61
N SER A 95 -7.91 1.61 28.34
CA SER A 95 -9.26 1.96 27.89
C SER A 95 -10.25 0.82 28.15
N LEU A 96 -9.87 -0.44 27.90
CA LEU A 96 -10.73 -1.61 28.11
C LEU A 96 -10.93 -1.92 29.60
N LYS A 97 -9.87 -1.84 30.42
CA LYS A 97 -9.94 -2.13 31.86
C LYS A 97 -10.72 -1.06 32.63
N THR A 98 -10.52 0.21 32.29
CA THR A 98 -11.19 1.34 32.94
C THR A 98 -12.67 1.43 32.55
N SER A 99 -13.04 0.90 31.36
CA SER A 99 -14.43 0.83 30.87
C SER A 99 -15.37 0.04 31.80
N HIS A 100 -14.85 -0.87 32.61
CA HIS A 100 -15.69 -1.70 33.50
C HIS A 100 -15.89 -1.09 34.90
N THR A 101 -15.14 -0.06 35.28
CA THR A 101 -15.03 0.33 36.71
C THR A 101 -15.16 1.82 37.01
N ARG A 102 -14.93 2.74 36.06
CA ARG A 102 -15.04 4.19 36.33
C ARG A 102 -16.38 4.78 35.89
N ARG A 103 -17.20 5.16 36.89
CA ARG A 103 -18.29 6.13 36.73
C ARG A 103 -17.69 7.52 36.47
N GLN A 104 -18.26 8.26 35.52
CA GLN A 104 -17.78 9.57 35.03
C GLN A 104 -17.64 10.61 36.16
N HIS A 105 -16.43 10.80 36.69
CA HIS A 105 -16.12 11.99 37.48
C HIS A 105 -15.52 13.04 36.55
N ARG A 106 -16.38 13.95 36.09
CA ARG A 106 -15.98 15.10 35.24
C ARG A 106 -15.46 16.19 36.16
N SER A 107 -14.24 16.65 35.92
CA SER A 107 -13.69 17.82 36.62
C SER A 107 -14.44 19.08 36.15
N ALA A 108 -14.59 20.08 37.03
CA ALA A 108 -15.32 21.33 36.71
C ALA A 108 -14.75 22.05 35.47
N PHE A 109 -13.45 21.92 35.20
CA PHE A 109 -12.75 22.47 34.03
C PHE A 109 -13.00 21.73 32.71
N THR A 110 -13.65 20.56 32.74
CA THR A 110 -13.97 19.77 31.53
C THR A 110 -15.47 19.72 31.25
N TYR A 111 -16.30 20.42 32.03
CA TYR A 111 -17.76 20.39 31.93
C TYR A 111 -18.31 20.99 30.61
N TRP A 112 -17.62 21.98 30.05
CA TRP A 112 -18.04 22.71 28.84
C TRP A 112 -17.54 22.11 27.52
N GLY A 113 -16.74 21.02 27.55
CA GLY A 113 -16.21 20.37 26.34
C GLY A 113 -17.15 19.33 25.73
N GLU A 114 -16.81 18.85 24.53
CA GLU A 114 -17.46 17.67 23.93
C GLU A 114 -17.35 16.44 24.85
N GLU A 115 -18.31 15.52 24.74
CA GLU A 115 -18.31 14.30 25.54
C GLU A 115 -17.05 13.45 25.23
N PRO A 116 -16.21 13.13 26.24
CA PRO A 116 -14.99 12.39 26.01
C PRO A 116 -15.29 10.95 25.56
N SER A 117 -14.62 10.49 24.50
CA SER A 117 -14.67 9.10 24.09
C SER A 117 -14.05 8.18 25.16
N ARG A 118 -14.31 6.87 25.10
CA ARG A 118 -13.74 5.91 26.06
C ARG A 118 -12.21 5.96 26.16
N MET A 119 -11.54 6.25 25.05
CA MET A 119 -10.10 6.45 25.01
C MET A 119 -9.67 7.81 25.56
N ASP A 120 -10.51 8.85 25.49
CA ASP A 120 -10.20 10.16 26.08
C ASP A 120 -10.02 10.09 27.59
N LEU A 121 -10.69 9.16 28.27
CA LEU A 121 -10.51 8.93 29.71
C LEU A 121 -9.08 8.46 30.07
N ALA A 122 -8.31 7.99 29.09
CA ALA A 122 -6.91 7.63 29.28
C ALA A 122 -5.99 8.86 29.34
N LYS A 123 -6.46 10.03 28.90
CA LYS A 123 -5.68 11.26 28.91
C LYS A 123 -5.49 11.80 30.33
N GLU A 124 -4.35 12.41 30.57
CA GLU A 124 -4.01 13.10 31.82
C GLU A 124 -5.07 14.15 32.21
N ARG A 125 -5.60 14.89 31.22
CA ARG A 125 -6.68 15.87 31.40
C ARG A 125 -7.94 15.30 32.10
N TYR A 126 -8.17 14.01 31.96
CA TYR A 126 -9.31 13.29 32.55
C TYR A 126 -8.89 12.36 33.70
N GLY A 127 -7.67 12.52 34.25
CA GLY A 127 -7.14 11.68 35.33
C GLY A 127 -6.64 10.31 34.88
N GLY A 128 -6.23 10.18 33.62
CA GLY A 128 -5.50 9.04 33.07
C GLY A 128 -3.97 9.25 33.12
N CYS A 129 -3.21 8.26 32.68
CA CYS A 129 -1.73 8.25 32.77
C CYS A 129 -1.03 8.58 31.43
N PHE A 130 -1.79 8.90 30.38
CA PHE A 130 -1.25 9.11 29.04
C PHE A 130 -1.39 10.56 28.61
N SER A 131 -0.44 11.03 27.81
CA SER A 131 -0.49 12.37 27.24
C SER A 131 -1.66 12.52 26.25
N HIS A 132 -2.02 13.78 25.95
CA HIS A 132 -3.04 14.07 24.95
C HIS A 132 -2.66 13.50 23.57
N GLU A 133 -1.38 13.65 23.19
CA GLU A 133 -0.86 13.24 21.89
C GLU A 133 -0.83 11.72 21.73
N GLU A 134 -0.38 10.97 22.75
CA GLU A 134 -0.35 9.50 22.69
C GLU A 134 -1.75 8.93 22.44
N VAL A 135 -2.76 9.43 23.14
CA VAL A 135 -4.14 8.93 22.98
C VAL A 135 -4.70 9.29 21.60
N GLU A 136 -4.46 10.51 21.10
CA GLU A 136 -4.89 10.89 19.75
C GLU A 136 -4.14 10.12 18.66
N ASN A 137 -2.86 9.83 18.85
CA ASN A 137 -2.07 8.97 17.95
C ASN A 137 -2.63 7.54 17.90
N VAL A 138 -3.10 6.98 19.02
CA VAL A 138 -3.76 5.66 19.02
C VAL A 138 -5.14 5.72 18.35
N LYS A 139 -5.92 6.80 18.54
CA LYS A 139 -7.22 6.96 17.84
C LYS A 139 -7.05 7.06 16.34
N THR A 140 -6.07 7.84 15.89
CA THR A 140 -5.75 7.99 14.46
C THR A 140 -5.28 6.65 13.88
N PHE A 141 -4.44 5.91 14.58
CA PHE A 141 -4.05 4.55 14.20
C PHE A 141 -5.26 3.61 14.03
N LEU A 142 -6.22 3.63 14.96
CA LEU A 142 -7.44 2.82 14.83
C LEU A 142 -8.31 3.25 13.64
N ARG A 143 -8.47 4.56 13.41
CA ARG A 143 -9.19 5.08 12.24
C ARG A 143 -8.52 4.63 10.94
N ILE A 144 -7.18 4.73 10.85
CA ILE A 144 -6.42 4.26 9.68
C ILE A 144 -6.55 2.75 9.51
N THR A 145 -6.52 1.98 10.60
CA THR A 145 -6.73 0.52 10.56
C THR A 145 -8.10 0.17 9.95
N VAL A 146 -9.16 0.88 10.33
CA VAL A 146 -10.49 0.70 9.72
C VAL A 146 -10.46 1.03 8.22
N VAL A 147 -9.79 2.12 7.83
CA VAL A 147 -9.64 2.51 6.42
C VAL A 147 -8.83 1.45 5.62
N LEU A 148 -7.76 0.92 6.20
CA LEU A 148 -6.97 -0.14 5.59
C LEU A 148 -7.78 -1.42 5.38
N ALA A 149 -8.56 -1.81 6.39
CA ALA A 149 -9.43 -2.98 6.29
C ALA A 149 -10.44 -2.84 5.16
N THR A 150 -10.83 -1.62 4.81
CA THR A 150 -11.79 -1.36 3.73
C THR A 150 -11.19 -1.20 2.33
N PHE A 151 -9.90 -0.90 2.22
CA PHE A 151 -9.18 -0.94 0.94
C PHE A 151 -9.07 -2.36 0.37
N PHE A 152 -9.49 -3.39 1.12
CA PHE A 152 -9.44 -4.80 0.76
C PHE A 152 -10.10 -5.21 -0.55
N SER A 153 -11.29 -4.68 -0.79
CA SER A 153 -12.20 -5.18 -1.81
C SER A 153 -11.66 -5.04 -3.25
N PRO A 154 -10.93 -3.97 -3.62
CA PRO A 154 -10.26 -3.89 -4.92
C PRO A 154 -8.93 -4.68 -5.02
N PHE A 155 -8.24 -4.99 -3.91
CA PHE A 155 -6.99 -5.77 -3.98
C PHE A 155 -7.23 -7.26 -4.25
N VAL A 156 -8.37 -7.79 -3.84
CA VAL A 156 -8.79 -9.18 -4.13
C VAL A 156 -8.75 -9.48 -5.64
N PRO A 157 -9.39 -8.67 -6.52
CA PRO A 157 -9.34 -8.93 -7.96
C PRO A 157 -8.03 -8.49 -8.61
N ILE A 158 -7.38 -7.39 -8.19
CA ILE A 158 -6.39 -6.70 -9.02
C ILE A 158 -5.15 -7.54 -9.39
N VAL A 159 -4.54 -8.22 -8.42
CA VAL A 159 -3.32 -9.02 -8.62
C VAL A 159 -3.65 -10.33 -9.32
N SER A 160 -4.69 -11.02 -8.84
CA SER A 160 -5.15 -12.26 -9.44
C SER A 160 -5.60 -12.07 -10.88
N PHE A 161 -6.32 -10.99 -11.18
CA PHE A 161 -6.77 -10.64 -12.52
C PHE A 161 -5.62 -10.28 -13.45
N LEU A 162 -4.60 -9.56 -12.99
CA LEU A 162 -3.42 -9.24 -13.81
C LEU A 162 -2.65 -10.48 -14.23
N ASN A 163 -2.32 -11.36 -13.28
CA ASN A 163 -1.64 -12.62 -13.57
C ASN A 163 -2.47 -13.48 -14.53
N SER A 164 -3.78 -13.52 -14.29
CA SER A 164 -4.77 -14.20 -15.12
C SER A 164 -4.82 -13.64 -16.55
N SER A 165 -4.89 -12.32 -16.72
CA SER A 165 -5.10 -11.69 -18.04
C SER A 165 -4.06 -12.09 -19.08
N SER A 166 -2.83 -12.38 -18.66
CA SER A 166 -1.77 -12.84 -19.56
C SER A 166 -2.05 -14.23 -20.14
N ALA A 167 -2.52 -15.17 -19.33
CA ALA A 167 -2.83 -16.53 -19.79
C ALA A 167 -4.05 -16.58 -20.73
N PHE A 168 -4.88 -15.52 -20.76
CA PHE A 168 -6.00 -15.39 -21.71
C PHE A 168 -5.53 -15.28 -23.17
N VAL A 169 -4.30 -14.82 -23.40
CA VAL A 169 -3.68 -14.69 -24.73
C VAL A 169 -3.66 -16.02 -25.50
N ALA A 170 -3.51 -17.15 -24.82
CA ALA A 170 -3.39 -18.46 -25.42
C ALA A 170 -4.62 -18.88 -26.25
N GLN A 171 -5.78 -18.25 -26.05
CA GLN A 171 -7.04 -18.54 -26.76
C GLN A 171 -7.18 -17.82 -28.11
N PHE A 172 -6.37 -16.80 -28.35
CA PHE A 172 -6.41 -15.98 -29.56
C PHE A 172 -5.51 -16.52 -30.67
N LYS A 173 -5.80 -16.12 -31.91
CA LYS A 173 -4.98 -16.44 -33.08
C LYS A 173 -3.54 -15.95 -32.86
N ASN A 174 -2.59 -16.86 -33.10
CA ASN A 174 -1.14 -16.67 -32.88
C ASN A 174 -0.74 -16.41 -31.40
N GLY A 175 -1.64 -16.60 -30.44
CA GLY A 175 -1.34 -16.43 -29.01
C GLY A 175 -0.50 -17.56 -28.41
N HIS A 176 -0.51 -18.73 -29.04
CA HIS A 176 0.35 -19.88 -28.71
C HIS A 176 1.74 -19.83 -29.36
N GLU A 177 1.95 -18.92 -30.34
CA GLU A 177 3.24 -18.80 -31.03
C GLU A 177 4.17 -17.84 -30.26
N GLY A 178 5.27 -18.36 -29.73
CA GLY A 178 6.34 -17.57 -29.10
C GLY A 178 6.04 -17.05 -27.69
N PHE A 179 6.68 -15.94 -27.32
CA PHE A 179 6.61 -15.33 -25.99
C PHE A 179 5.38 -14.41 -25.78
N ALA A 180 4.27 -14.61 -26.52
CA ALA A 180 3.13 -13.68 -26.54
C ALA A 180 2.50 -13.43 -25.15
N THR A 181 2.30 -14.48 -24.35
CA THR A 181 1.82 -14.39 -22.96
C THR A 181 2.72 -13.48 -22.12
N ASN A 182 4.04 -13.68 -22.22
CA ASN A 182 5.02 -12.89 -21.48
C ASN A 182 5.08 -11.44 -21.98
N ILE A 183 4.92 -11.22 -23.30
CA ILE A 183 4.91 -9.87 -23.89
C ILE A 183 3.68 -9.08 -23.41
N VAL A 184 2.48 -9.68 -23.41
CA VAL A 184 1.27 -9.00 -22.93
C VAL A 184 1.34 -8.73 -21.43
N TRP A 185 1.84 -9.69 -20.64
CA TRP A 185 2.10 -9.48 -19.21
C TRP A 185 3.11 -8.34 -19.01
N LEU A 186 4.19 -8.33 -19.79
CA LEU A 186 5.24 -7.33 -19.68
C LEU A 186 4.74 -5.94 -20.05
N LEU A 187 4.08 -5.79 -21.20
CA LEU A 187 3.55 -4.50 -21.64
C LEU A 187 2.44 -4.01 -20.73
N GLY A 188 1.60 -4.91 -20.22
CA GLY A 188 0.57 -4.60 -19.23
C GLY A 188 1.12 -4.06 -17.91
N ASN A 189 2.34 -4.45 -17.50
CA ASN A 189 2.98 -3.95 -16.30
C ASN A 189 3.95 -2.78 -16.56
N ILE A 190 4.78 -2.83 -17.60
CA ILE A 190 5.79 -1.81 -17.91
C ILE A 190 5.19 -0.50 -18.39
N ILE A 191 4.22 -0.54 -19.31
CA ILE A 191 3.65 0.69 -19.91
C ILE A 191 3.03 1.57 -18.83
N PRO A 192 2.21 1.04 -17.90
CA PRO A 192 1.72 1.81 -16.76
C PRO A 192 2.78 2.35 -15.81
N LEU A 193 3.97 1.76 -15.76
CA LEU A 193 5.02 2.19 -14.84
C LEU A 193 5.89 3.30 -15.43
N PHE A 194 6.41 3.08 -16.63
CA PHE A 194 7.38 4.00 -17.23
C PHE A 194 6.75 5.14 -18.02
N VAL A 195 5.51 5.00 -18.49
CA VAL A 195 4.82 6.08 -19.19
C VAL A 195 4.02 6.92 -18.20
N LEU A 196 3.32 6.30 -17.25
CA LEU A 196 2.40 7.01 -16.36
C LEU A 196 3.15 7.93 -15.40
N VAL A 197 4.27 7.51 -14.79
CA VAL A 197 4.97 8.33 -13.78
C VAL A 197 5.59 9.60 -14.37
N PRO A 198 6.41 9.55 -15.44
CA PRO A 198 6.94 10.76 -16.04
C PRO A 198 5.84 11.61 -16.65
N LEU A 199 4.78 11.00 -17.19
CA LEU A 199 3.66 11.75 -17.76
C LEU A 199 2.85 12.47 -16.68
N PHE A 200 2.63 11.87 -15.51
CA PHE A 200 1.97 12.56 -14.40
C PHE A 200 2.85 13.65 -13.78
N GLU A 201 4.10 13.32 -13.41
CA GLU A 201 5.02 14.23 -12.71
C GLU A 201 5.59 15.34 -13.60
N LEU A 202 5.94 15.04 -14.86
CA LEU A 202 6.63 15.99 -15.74
C LEU A 202 5.71 16.66 -16.76
N VAL A 203 4.52 16.11 -17.03
CA VAL A 203 3.60 16.63 -18.06
C VAL A 203 2.29 17.13 -17.46
N ILE A 204 1.54 16.27 -16.75
CA ILE A 204 0.20 16.63 -16.25
C ILE A 204 0.28 17.65 -15.12
N LEU A 205 1.16 17.43 -14.14
CA LEU A 205 1.37 18.34 -13.00
C LEU A 205 1.72 19.77 -13.44
N PRO A 206 2.71 19.99 -14.34
CA PRO A 206 3.01 21.34 -14.81
C PRO A 206 1.96 21.92 -15.78
N LEU A 207 1.27 21.12 -16.60
CA LEU A 207 0.24 21.66 -17.50
C LEU A 207 -1.07 22.04 -16.78
N PHE A 208 -1.45 21.33 -15.72
CA PHE A 208 -2.76 21.48 -15.09
C PHE A 208 -2.70 21.60 -13.55
N PRO A 209 -2.23 22.74 -13.02
CA PRO A 209 -2.13 22.98 -11.57
C PRO A 209 -3.49 23.05 -10.85
N LYS A 210 -4.61 23.19 -11.58
CA LYS A 210 -5.96 23.08 -11.00
C LYS A 210 -6.46 21.63 -10.92
N LEU A 211 -5.98 20.77 -11.81
CA LEU A 211 -6.28 19.33 -11.83
C LEU A 211 -5.52 18.61 -10.70
N GLU A 212 -4.36 19.15 -10.33
CA GLU A 212 -3.61 18.85 -9.10
C GLU A 212 -4.57 18.70 -7.92
N TYR A 213 -5.33 19.74 -7.58
CA TYR A 213 -6.20 19.72 -6.39
C TYR A 213 -7.25 18.59 -6.40
N PHE A 214 -7.71 18.18 -7.59
CA PHE A 214 -8.70 17.11 -7.74
C PHE A 214 -8.07 15.71 -7.73
N LEU A 215 -6.92 15.52 -8.39
CA LEU A 215 -6.20 14.25 -8.48
C LEU A 215 -5.32 13.95 -7.26
N ILE A 216 -4.92 14.98 -6.50
CA ILE A 216 -3.99 14.86 -5.36
C ILE A 216 -4.64 14.28 -4.11
N SER A 217 -5.95 14.38 -3.95
CA SER A 217 -6.56 13.78 -2.75
C SER A 217 -6.42 12.25 -2.85
N PRO A 218 -5.62 11.60 -1.98
CA PRO A 218 -5.22 10.21 -2.19
C PRO A 218 -6.42 9.25 -2.15
N LEU A 219 -7.45 9.58 -1.36
CA LEU A 219 -8.71 8.83 -1.33
C LEU A 219 -9.51 8.91 -2.66
N ARG A 220 -9.51 10.06 -3.35
CA ARG A 220 -10.18 10.17 -4.66
C ARG A 220 -9.36 9.51 -5.77
N GLY A 221 -8.03 9.59 -5.70
CA GLY A 221 -7.14 8.84 -6.58
C GLY A 221 -7.33 7.33 -6.44
N PHE A 222 -7.53 6.84 -5.21
CA PHE A 222 -7.88 5.45 -4.96
C PHE A 222 -9.26 5.06 -5.56
N ILE A 223 -10.26 5.92 -5.46
CA ILE A 223 -11.56 5.72 -6.12
C ILE A 223 -11.40 5.65 -7.64
N LEU A 224 -10.60 6.54 -8.24
CA LEU A 224 -10.31 6.53 -9.67
C LEU A 224 -9.65 5.21 -10.09
N SER A 225 -8.69 4.72 -9.30
CA SER A 225 -8.10 3.41 -9.53
C SER A 225 -9.14 2.30 -9.56
N ASN A 226 -10.08 2.28 -8.61
CA ASN A 226 -11.14 1.28 -8.56
C ASN A 226 -12.05 1.31 -9.79
N VAL A 227 -12.31 2.49 -10.36
CA VAL A 227 -13.06 2.62 -11.62
C VAL A 227 -12.28 2.02 -12.79
N VAL A 228 -10.96 2.25 -12.85
CA VAL A 228 -10.10 1.73 -13.91
C VAL A 228 -10.02 0.20 -13.90
N ILE A 229 -9.91 -0.45 -12.72
CA ILE A 229 -9.94 -1.93 -12.65
C ILE A 229 -11.32 -2.50 -13.03
N ILE A 230 -12.42 -1.84 -12.66
CA ILE A 230 -13.76 -2.25 -13.11
C ILE A 230 -13.85 -2.19 -14.64
N LEU A 231 -13.37 -1.10 -15.24
CA LEU A 231 -13.34 -0.95 -16.70
C LEU A 231 -12.50 -2.06 -17.36
N SER A 232 -11.38 -2.44 -16.75
CA SER A 232 -10.55 -3.56 -17.20
C SER A 232 -11.31 -4.90 -17.16
N ILE A 233 -11.98 -5.21 -16.05
CA ILE A 233 -12.75 -6.44 -15.88
C ILE A 233 -13.90 -6.51 -16.90
N VAL A 234 -14.62 -5.41 -17.07
CA VAL A 234 -15.70 -5.29 -18.07
C VAL A 234 -15.16 -5.48 -19.49
N SER A 235 -13.97 -4.93 -19.79
CA SER A 235 -13.35 -5.10 -21.10
C SER A 235 -13.04 -6.57 -21.40
N VAL A 236 -12.48 -7.32 -20.45
CA VAL A 236 -12.24 -8.78 -20.63
C VAL A 236 -13.55 -9.54 -20.78
N PHE A 237 -14.58 -9.20 -19.99
CA PHE A 237 -15.89 -9.81 -20.11
C PHE A 237 -16.49 -9.60 -21.52
N LEU A 238 -16.41 -8.38 -22.06
CA LEU A 238 -16.89 -8.08 -23.41
C LEU A 238 -16.08 -8.81 -24.49
N ILE A 239 -14.76 -8.89 -24.33
CA ILE A 239 -13.89 -9.60 -25.27
C ILE A 239 -14.21 -11.11 -25.27
N ASP A 240 -14.36 -11.74 -24.09
CA ASP A 240 -14.74 -13.16 -23.96
C ASP A 240 -16.14 -13.40 -24.54
N PHE A 241 -17.08 -12.48 -24.31
CA PHE A 241 -18.45 -12.58 -24.85
C PHE A 241 -18.46 -12.47 -26.38
N ILE A 242 -17.81 -11.46 -26.96
CA ILE A 242 -17.75 -11.24 -28.42
C ILE A 242 -17.00 -12.40 -29.09
N GLY A 243 -15.87 -12.83 -28.54
CA GLY A 243 -15.11 -13.94 -29.09
C GLY A 243 -15.93 -15.22 -29.18
N ARG A 244 -16.82 -15.47 -28.20
CA ARG A 244 -17.67 -16.66 -28.16
C ARG A 244 -18.93 -16.56 -29.01
N LEU A 245 -19.35 -15.36 -29.40
CA LEU A 245 -20.41 -15.18 -30.40
C LEU A 245 -19.91 -15.53 -31.81
N ASP A 246 -18.61 -15.35 -32.06
CA ASP A 246 -17.96 -15.62 -33.35
C ASP A 246 -17.47 -17.07 -33.50
N ALA A 247 -17.28 -17.78 -32.37
CA ALA A 247 -16.81 -19.17 -32.37
C ALA A 247 -17.96 -20.17 -32.65
N ASP A 248 -17.76 -21.04 -33.65
CA ASP A 248 -18.72 -22.06 -34.07
C ASP A 248 -19.04 -23.08 -32.94
N ASN A 249 -20.29 -23.53 -32.86
CA ASN A 249 -20.93 -24.11 -31.68
C ASN A 249 -20.37 -25.44 -31.12
N ASP A 250 -19.35 -26.05 -31.71
CA ASP A 250 -19.06 -27.49 -31.53
C ASP A 250 -17.89 -27.86 -30.60
N PHE A 251 -17.18 -26.91 -30.00
CA PHE A 251 -16.08 -27.24 -29.09
C PHE A 251 -16.41 -26.99 -27.60
N LEU A 252 -16.09 -28.01 -26.80
CA LEU A 252 -15.99 -27.98 -25.34
C LEU A 252 -15.38 -26.64 -24.91
N LYS A 253 -16.12 -25.80 -24.20
CA LYS A 253 -15.71 -24.42 -23.87
C LYS A 253 -14.70 -24.44 -22.72
N PRO A 254 -13.38 -24.41 -22.95
CA PRO A 254 -12.43 -24.48 -21.84
C PRO A 254 -12.49 -23.20 -21.00
N CYS A 255 -12.33 -23.36 -19.69
CA CYS A 255 -11.95 -22.25 -18.82
C CYS A 255 -10.58 -21.74 -19.27
N PHE A 256 -10.39 -20.41 -19.26
CA PHE A 256 -9.10 -19.84 -19.65
C PHE A 256 -7.95 -20.16 -18.67
N PHE A 257 -8.27 -20.61 -17.45
CA PHE A 257 -7.30 -20.98 -16.41
C PHE A 257 -6.63 -22.33 -16.60
N VAL A 258 -7.11 -23.16 -17.52
CA VAL A 258 -6.55 -24.48 -17.74
C VAL A 258 -5.32 -24.32 -18.64
N PHE A 259 -4.13 -24.56 -18.09
CA PHE A 259 -2.84 -24.59 -18.79
C PHE A 259 -2.73 -25.74 -19.82
N LEU A 260 -3.84 -26.32 -20.25
CA LEU A 260 -3.84 -27.29 -21.35
C LEU A 260 -3.91 -26.53 -22.67
N SER A 261 -3.14 -27.01 -23.64
CA SER A 261 -3.15 -26.52 -25.02
C SER A 261 -4.54 -26.72 -25.63
N VAL A 262 -5.41 -25.73 -25.50
CA VAL A 262 -6.68 -25.73 -26.23
C VAL A 262 -6.39 -25.29 -27.66
N GLN A 263 -6.98 -26.00 -28.62
CA GLN A 263 -7.11 -25.51 -30.00
C GLN A 263 -7.66 -24.08 -30.00
N GLN A 264 -7.07 -23.24 -30.84
CA GLN A 264 -7.36 -21.80 -30.96
C GLN A 264 -8.88 -21.57 -31.06
N ALA A 265 -9.45 -20.86 -30.08
CA ALA A 265 -10.90 -20.65 -30.00
C ALA A 265 -11.35 -19.38 -30.73
N PHE A 266 -10.47 -18.37 -30.84
CA PHE A 266 -10.81 -17.07 -31.44
C PHE A 266 -9.94 -16.75 -32.65
N GLN A 267 -10.56 -16.29 -33.75
CA GLN A 267 -9.84 -15.85 -34.94
C GLN A 267 -9.26 -14.42 -34.83
N ILE A 268 -9.59 -13.70 -33.74
CA ILE A 268 -9.13 -12.34 -33.43
C ILE A 268 -7.66 -12.36 -32.98
N SER A 269 -6.92 -11.28 -33.25
CA SER A 269 -5.54 -11.11 -32.79
C SER A 269 -5.43 -10.88 -31.28
N TYR A 270 -4.40 -11.45 -30.64
CA TYR A 270 -4.17 -11.33 -29.20
C TYR A 270 -3.91 -9.89 -28.69
N TRP A 271 -3.58 -8.95 -29.58
CA TRP A 271 -3.36 -7.54 -29.21
C TRP A 271 -4.57 -6.89 -28.53
N ILE A 272 -5.78 -7.39 -28.75
CA ILE A 272 -6.98 -6.88 -28.07
C ILE A 272 -6.92 -7.06 -26.53
N VAL A 273 -6.19 -8.07 -26.06
CA VAL A 273 -5.98 -8.35 -24.62
C VAL A 273 -5.02 -7.34 -23.97
N LEU A 274 -4.24 -6.60 -24.77
CA LEU A 274 -3.35 -5.57 -24.23
C LEU A 274 -4.12 -4.44 -23.54
N ILE A 275 -5.30 -4.09 -24.05
CA ILE A 275 -6.14 -3.00 -23.51
C ILE A 275 -6.52 -3.28 -22.03
N PRO A 276 -7.18 -4.41 -21.68
CA PRO A 276 -7.47 -4.70 -20.29
C PRO A 276 -6.20 -4.91 -19.44
N SER A 277 -5.14 -5.51 -19.97
CA SER A 277 -3.90 -5.69 -19.19
C SER A 277 -3.25 -4.35 -18.80
N VAL A 278 -3.22 -3.35 -19.70
CA VAL A 278 -2.72 -2.00 -19.39
C VAL A 278 -3.65 -1.27 -18.41
N LEU A 279 -4.98 -1.39 -18.56
CA LEU A 279 -5.94 -0.81 -17.60
C LEU A 279 -5.77 -1.42 -16.20
N ALA A 280 -5.63 -2.73 -16.08
CA ALA A 280 -5.40 -3.37 -14.80
C ALA A 280 -4.04 -2.94 -14.18
N GLY A 281 -2.98 -2.83 -14.98
CA GLY A 281 -1.66 -2.40 -14.50
C GLY A 281 -1.65 -0.93 -14.06
N THR A 282 -2.34 -0.04 -14.79
CA THR A 282 -2.50 1.37 -14.38
C THR A 282 -3.28 1.50 -13.07
N SER A 283 -4.36 0.76 -12.90
CA SER A 283 -5.09 0.72 -11.63
C SER A 283 -4.19 0.24 -10.49
N LEU A 284 -3.43 -0.84 -10.70
CA LEU A 284 -2.58 -1.38 -9.66
C LEU A 284 -1.53 -0.35 -9.20
N TYR A 285 -0.84 0.31 -10.13
CA TYR A 285 0.11 1.38 -9.79
C TYR A 285 -0.56 2.54 -9.03
N LEU A 286 -1.68 3.07 -9.55
CA LEU A 286 -2.42 4.17 -8.92
C LEU A 286 -2.88 3.83 -7.50
N SER A 287 -3.34 2.60 -7.28
CA SER A 287 -3.77 2.13 -5.96
C SER A 287 -2.63 2.20 -4.93
N TYR A 288 -1.46 1.65 -5.25
CA TYR A 288 -0.33 1.65 -4.32
C TYR A 288 0.20 3.07 -4.05
N THR A 289 0.36 3.89 -5.08
CA THR A 289 0.80 5.28 -4.92
C THR A 289 -0.15 6.06 -4.02
N CYS A 290 -1.46 6.01 -4.29
CA CYS A 290 -2.46 6.72 -3.49
C CYS A 290 -2.50 6.23 -2.04
N ILE A 291 -2.38 4.92 -1.81
CA ILE A 291 -2.39 4.38 -0.45
C ILE A 291 -1.13 4.77 0.31
N PHE A 292 0.06 4.70 -0.30
CA PHE A 292 1.27 5.12 0.39
C PHE A 292 1.22 6.63 0.71
N GLU A 293 0.76 7.47 -0.21
CA GLU A 293 0.53 8.90 0.10
C GLU A 293 -0.46 9.11 1.26
N PHE A 294 -1.57 8.36 1.26
CA PHE A 294 -2.54 8.41 2.35
C PHE A 294 -1.92 7.98 3.67
N LEU A 295 -1.25 6.82 3.71
CA LEU A 295 -0.67 6.29 4.93
C LEU A 295 0.38 7.24 5.49
N CYS A 296 1.26 7.78 4.66
CA CYS A 296 2.36 8.65 5.08
C CYS A 296 1.88 10.05 5.50
N SER A 297 0.79 10.55 4.91
CA SER A 297 0.20 11.83 5.30
C SER A 297 -0.61 11.73 6.59
N GLN A 298 -1.29 10.59 6.83
CA GLN A 298 -2.17 10.41 7.98
C GLN A 298 -1.50 9.77 9.19
N SER A 299 -0.41 9.03 9.00
CA SER A 299 0.30 8.33 10.07
C SER A 299 0.84 9.28 11.15
N PRO A 300 0.61 8.95 12.43
CA PRO A 300 1.28 9.62 13.53
C PRO A 300 2.78 9.34 13.54
N PHE A 301 3.51 10.32 14.08
CA PHE A 301 4.96 10.28 14.20
C PHE A 301 5.38 9.05 15.01
N GLY A 302 6.44 8.36 14.56
CA GLY A 302 6.92 7.13 15.16
C GLY A 302 6.05 5.87 14.94
N MET A 303 4.92 5.97 14.23
CA MET A 303 4.02 4.83 13.96
C MET A 303 3.98 4.43 12.47
N HIS A 304 4.76 5.09 11.61
CA HIS A 304 4.84 4.82 10.16
C HIS A 304 5.11 3.33 9.85
N GLY A 305 6.16 2.75 10.44
CA GLY A 305 6.53 1.35 10.20
C GLY A 305 5.46 0.35 10.65
N MET A 306 4.76 0.63 11.75
CA MET A 306 3.66 -0.21 12.24
C MET A 306 2.47 -0.19 11.27
N ILE A 307 2.10 1.00 10.76
CA ILE A 307 0.98 1.16 9.81
C ILE A 307 1.32 0.53 8.46
N ILE A 308 2.54 0.75 7.94
CA ILE A 308 2.97 0.18 6.67
C ILE A 308 3.09 -1.35 6.78
N GLY A 309 3.57 -1.88 7.91
CA GLY A 309 3.56 -3.31 8.19
C GLY A 309 2.15 -3.91 8.20
N LEU A 310 1.20 -3.23 8.84
CA LEU A 310 -0.20 -3.65 8.84
C LEU A 310 -0.79 -3.64 7.42
N PHE A 311 -0.46 -2.63 6.62
CA PHE A 311 -0.88 -2.57 5.21
C PHE A 311 -0.39 -3.77 4.40
N TRP A 312 0.90 -4.14 4.51
CA TRP A 312 1.44 -5.31 3.81
C TRP A 312 0.79 -6.62 4.26
N PHE A 313 0.57 -6.76 5.58
CA PHE A 313 -0.12 -7.92 6.14
C PHE A 313 -1.55 -8.06 5.61
N CYS A 314 -2.34 -6.99 5.67
CA CYS A 314 -3.70 -6.98 5.13
C CYS A 314 -3.73 -7.23 3.62
N SER A 315 -2.84 -6.57 2.87
CA SER A 315 -2.72 -6.75 1.42
C SER A 315 -2.41 -8.21 1.04
N GLY A 316 -1.51 -8.86 1.78
CA GLY A 316 -1.20 -10.28 1.59
C GLY A 316 -2.44 -11.17 1.76
N ILE A 317 -3.21 -10.99 2.85
CA ILE A 317 -4.45 -11.74 3.07
C ILE A 317 -5.44 -11.58 1.92
N PHE A 318 -5.59 -10.36 1.38
CA PHE A 318 -6.54 -10.12 0.28
C PHE A 318 -6.06 -10.71 -1.05
N ILE A 319 -4.76 -10.68 -1.32
CA ILE A 319 -4.17 -11.37 -2.46
C ILE A 319 -4.37 -12.89 -2.33
N ASP A 320 -4.21 -13.45 -1.13
CA ASP A 320 -4.45 -14.87 -0.86
C ASP A 320 -5.92 -15.27 -1.04
N ILE A 321 -6.87 -14.41 -0.67
CA ILE A 321 -8.30 -14.63 -0.96
C ILE A 321 -8.53 -14.63 -2.48
N GLY A 322 -7.95 -13.68 -3.20
CA GLY A 322 -8.05 -13.59 -4.64
C GLY A 322 -7.44 -14.80 -5.36
N SER A 323 -6.29 -15.29 -4.90
CA SER A 323 -5.62 -16.47 -5.45
C SER A 323 -6.37 -17.75 -5.09
N GLY A 324 -6.99 -17.83 -3.91
CA GLY A 324 -7.89 -18.91 -3.51
C GLY A 324 -9.12 -19.02 -4.40
N ILE A 325 -9.75 -17.89 -4.78
CA ILE A 325 -10.86 -17.88 -5.75
C ILE A 325 -10.38 -18.42 -7.11
N LEU A 326 -9.21 -17.98 -7.58
CA LEU A 326 -8.63 -18.46 -8.84
C LEU A 326 -8.38 -19.98 -8.79
N LEU A 327 -7.81 -20.48 -7.69
CA LEU A 327 -7.55 -21.90 -7.48
C LEU A 327 -8.85 -22.72 -7.44
N PHE A 328 -9.92 -22.20 -6.84
CA PHE A 328 -11.23 -22.85 -6.86
C PHE A 328 -11.75 -23.05 -8.29
N PHE A 329 -11.69 -22.01 -9.13
CA PHE A 329 -12.08 -22.09 -10.54
C PHE A 329 -11.16 -23.00 -11.36
N TYR A 330 -9.90 -23.12 -10.96
CA TYR A 330 -8.95 -24.05 -11.58
C TYR A 330 -9.31 -25.51 -11.34
N TYR A 331 -9.64 -25.90 -10.10
CA TYR A 331 -9.98 -27.29 -9.76
C TYR A 331 -11.42 -27.68 -10.07
N TYR A 332 -12.36 -26.74 -9.96
CA TYR A 332 -13.78 -26.95 -10.19
C TYR A 332 -14.29 -26.04 -11.32
N PRO A 333 -13.96 -26.36 -12.58
CA PRO A 333 -14.46 -25.61 -13.72
C PRO A 333 -15.99 -25.74 -13.77
N ILE A 334 -16.71 -24.65 -13.48
CA ILE A 334 -18.17 -24.61 -13.58
C ILE A 334 -18.54 -24.78 -15.05
N GLN A 335 -19.10 -25.95 -15.39
CA GLN A 335 -19.54 -26.25 -16.74
C GLN A 335 -20.88 -25.56 -17.02
N SER A 336 -21.05 -24.98 -18.21
CA SER A 336 -22.23 -24.19 -18.58
C SER A 336 -23.52 -25.00 -18.45
N VAL A 337 -24.46 -24.52 -17.64
CA VAL A 337 -25.82 -25.08 -17.54
C VAL A 337 -26.62 -24.68 -18.79
N SER A 338 -27.51 -25.55 -19.28
CA SER A 338 -28.21 -25.45 -20.57
C SER A 338 -28.97 -24.13 -20.84
N PHE A 339 -29.40 -23.39 -19.81
CA PHE A 339 -30.06 -22.09 -19.97
C PHE A 339 -29.08 -20.89 -20.10
N MET A 340 -27.78 -21.11 -19.82
CA MET A 340 -26.68 -20.14 -19.89
C MET A 340 -25.55 -20.62 -20.81
N SER A 341 -25.90 -21.23 -21.95
CA SER A 341 -24.92 -21.82 -22.88
C SER A 341 -23.82 -20.83 -23.32
N TYR A 342 -24.07 -19.51 -23.33
CA TYR A 342 -23.09 -18.50 -23.73
C TYR A 342 -22.09 -18.07 -22.64
N LEU A 343 -22.38 -18.33 -21.35
CA LEU A 343 -21.55 -17.86 -20.25
C LEU A 343 -20.52 -18.91 -19.87
N SER A 344 -19.26 -18.55 -20.08
CA SER A 344 -18.13 -19.42 -19.81
C SER A 344 -17.69 -19.32 -18.36
N CYS A 345 -16.87 -20.28 -17.94
CA CYS A 345 -16.13 -20.22 -16.70
C CYS A 345 -15.31 -18.92 -16.53
N THR A 346 -14.77 -18.38 -17.62
CA THR A 346 -14.08 -17.07 -17.64
C THR A 346 -15.06 -15.94 -17.37
N SER A 347 -16.24 -15.96 -18.00
CA SER A 347 -17.27 -14.95 -17.78
C SER A 347 -17.72 -14.95 -16.32
N TRP A 348 -17.96 -16.13 -15.71
CA TRP A 348 -18.29 -16.26 -14.29
C TRP A 348 -17.22 -15.70 -13.37
N PHE A 349 -15.95 -15.98 -13.65
CA PHE A 349 -14.83 -15.42 -12.91
C PHE A 349 -14.80 -13.89 -12.98
N THR A 350 -14.94 -13.32 -14.19
CA THR A 350 -14.96 -11.85 -14.35
C THR A 350 -16.16 -11.20 -13.65
N VAL A 351 -17.32 -11.87 -13.62
CA VAL A 351 -18.50 -11.39 -12.88
C VAL A 351 -18.24 -11.37 -11.38
N ILE A 352 -17.66 -12.43 -10.81
CA ILE A 352 -17.34 -12.48 -9.37
C ILE A 352 -16.35 -11.38 -8.99
N PHE A 353 -15.26 -11.22 -9.75
CA PHE A 353 -14.29 -10.17 -9.51
C PHE A 353 -14.87 -8.77 -9.75
N GLY A 354 -15.78 -8.62 -10.71
CA GLY A 354 -16.55 -7.41 -10.93
C GLY A 354 -17.43 -7.04 -9.72
N ILE A 355 -18.08 -8.03 -9.08
CA ILE A 355 -18.87 -7.82 -7.86
C ILE A 355 -17.96 -7.35 -6.70
N PHE A 356 -16.82 -8.01 -6.47
CA PHE A 356 -15.85 -7.56 -5.46
C PHE A 356 -15.32 -6.15 -5.74
N ALA A 357 -15.00 -5.82 -6.99
CA ALA A 357 -14.55 -4.49 -7.37
C ALA A 357 -15.66 -3.43 -7.17
N ALA A 358 -16.92 -3.74 -7.51
CA ALA A 358 -18.06 -2.85 -7.34
C ALA A 358 -18.39 -2.59 -5.86
N ILE A 359 -18.39 -3.64 -5.03
CA ILE A 359 -18.53 -3.49 -3.56
C ILE A 359 -17.40 -2.60 -3.04
N GLY A 360 -16.18 -2.81 -3.52
CA GLY A 360 -15.02 -2.02 -3.15
C GLY A 360 -15.13 -0.55 -3.51
N LEU A 361 -15.69 -0.24 -4.68
CA LEU A 361 -15.96 1.12 -5.11
C LEU A 361 -16.95 1.81 -4.17
N VAL A 362 -18.08 1.15 -3.88
CA VAL A 362 -19.11 1.69 -2.97
C VAL A 362 -18.53 1.94 -1.58
N VAL A 363 -17.83 0.96 -1.02
CA VAL A 363 -17.18 1.08 0.29
C VAL A 363 -16.19 2.23 0.29
N SER A 364 -15.29 2.32 -0.71
CA SER A 364 -14.29 3.38 -0.82
C SER A 364 -14.91 4.79 -0.88
N VAL A 365 -16.05 4.95 -1.56
CA VAL A 365 -16.79 6.22 -1.60
C VAL A 365 -17.37 6.57 -0.23
N LEU A 366 -17.91 5.61 0.50
CA LEU A 366 -18.44 5.83 1.86
C LEU A 366 -17.33 6.27 2.82
N ILE A 367 -16.15 5.65 2.73
CA ILE A 367 -15.00 6.02 3.57
C ILE A 367 -14.44 7.38 3.19
N ALA A 368 -14.37 7.70 1.90
CA ALA A 368 -13.92 9.02 1.48
C ALA A 368 -14.83 10.15 2.02
N ARG A 369 -16.11 9.85 2.31
CA ARG A 369 -17.03 10.78 2.98
C ARG A 369 -16.92 10.75 4.51
N TRP A 370 -16.69 9.58 5.09
CA TRP A 370 -16.61 9.41 6.54
C TRP A 370 -15.27 9.87 7.12
N TYR A 371 -14.17 9.67 6.38
CA TYR A 371 -12.83 9.94 6.85
C TYR A 371 -12.57 11.44 6.86
N VAL A 372 -12.38 11.98 8.06
CA VAL A 372 -11.95 13.36 8.28
C VAL A 372 -10.44 13.38 8.24
N ASN A 373 -9.87 14.09 7.26
CA ASN A 373 -8.42 14.28 7.14
C ASN A 373 -7.85 14.85 8.45
N ARG A 374 -6.76 14.26 8.93
CA ARG A 374 -6.03 14.81 10.08
C ARG A 374 -5.37 16.12 9.67
N VAL A 375 -5.63 17.18 10.45
CA VAL A 375 -4.83 18.41 10.42
C VAL A 375 -3.59 18.14 11.27
N ARG A 376 -2.41 18.26 10.66
CA ARG A 376 -1.12 18.08 11.36
C ARG A 376 -0.76 19.39 12.05
N ASP A 377 -0.70 19.38 13.37
CA ASP A 377 0.18 20.29 14.12
C ASP A 377 1.57 19.65 14.14
N THR A 378 2.21 19.57 12.97
CA THR A 378 3.55 18.97 12.81
C THR A 378 4.57 19.62 13.72
N ASP A 379 4.42 20.91 13.97
CA ASP A 379 5.33 21.66 14.83
C ASP A 379 5.30 21.20 16.27
N LEU A 380 4.16 20.79 16.85
CA LEU A 380 4.14 20.47 18.29
C LEU A 380 4.86 19.17 18.62
N GLY A 381 4.50 18.08 17.92
CA GLY A 381 5.07 16.75 18.19
C GLY A 381 6.52 16.62 17.72
N LEU A 382 6.86 17.28 16.61
CA LEU A 382 8.25 17.33 16.13
C LEU A 382 9.11 18.15 17.06
N ARG A 383 8.65 19.36 17.46
CA ARG A 383 9.40 20.24 18.35
C ARG A 383 9.60 19.58 19.70
N ALA A 384 8.59 18.90 20.26
CA ALA A 384 8.75 18.13 21.50
C ALA A 384 9.79 17.00 21.36
N ALA A 385 9.75 16.22 20.27
CA ALA A 385 10.71 15.13 20.05
C ALA A 385 12.14 15.64 19.78
N VAL A 386 12.28 16.76 19.06
CA VAL A 386 13.55 17.42 18.78
C VAL A 386 14.11 18.05 20.06
N GLU A 387 13.28 18.76 20.83
CA GLU A 387 13.65 19.34 22.12
C GLU A 387 14.10 18.26 23.10
N GLU A 388 13.36 17.15 23.21
CA GLU A 388 13.74 16.01 24.06
C GLU A 388 15.07 15.38 23.61
N HIS A 389 15.30 15.23 22.30
CA HIS A 389 16.57 14.72 21.78
C HIS A 389 17.75 15.66 22.09
N TRP A 390 17.56 16.97 21.91
CA TRP A 390 18.59 17.98 22.20
C TRP A 390 18.86 18.11 23.69
N GLU A 391 17.83 18.08 24.53
CA GLU A 391 17.98 18.06 25.99
C GLU A 391 18.79 16.84 26.45
N ASN A 392 18.48 15.66 25.93
CA ASN A 392 19.21 14.45 26.29
C ASN A 392 20.69 14.51 25.85
N ARG A 393 20.98 15.10 24.68
CA ARG A 393 22.37 15.39 24.27
C ARG A 393 23.07 16.36 25.22
N LEU A 394 22.41 17.44 25.62
CA LEU A 394 22.98 18.44 26.53
C LEU A 394 23.25 17.83 27.90
N ARG A 395 22.32 17.01 28.43
CA ARG A 395 22.53 16.28 29.69
C ARG A 395 23.68 15.28 29.59
N ALA A 396 23.81 14.56 28.48
CA ALA A 396 24.93 13.66 28.26
C ALA A 396 26.27 14.41 28.15
N GLY A 397 26.29 15.56 27.47
CA GLY A 397 27.48 16.42 27.39
C GLY A 397 27.88 17.01 28.75
N ASN A 398 26.91 17.47 29.54
CA ASN A 398 27.16 17.98 30.88
C ASN A 398 27.63 16.89 31.84
N ALA A 399 27.05 15.69 31.79
CA ALA A 399 27.51 14.56 32.60
C ALA A 399 28.97 14.16 32.31
N ILE A 400 29.42 14.30 31.06
CA ILE A 400 30.82 14.06 30.67
C ILE A 400 31.74 15.17 31.23
N ASN A 401 31.31 16.43 31.14
CA ASN A 401 32.06 17.56 31.71
C ASN A 401 32.13 17.52 33.25
N ASP A 402 31.07 17.06 33.92
CA ASP A 402 31.03 16.89 35.37
C ASP A 402 31.98 15.76 35.82
N THR A 403 32.09 14.65 35.07
CA THR A 403 33.09 13.61 35.34
C THR A 403 34.54 14.07 35.09
N GLU A 404 34.78 14.88 34.06
CA GLU A 404 36.12 15.44 33.82
C GLU A 404 36.52 16.46 34.89
N THR A 405 35.57 17.22 35.44
CA THR A 405 35.83 18.17 36.53
C THR A 405 35.95 17.49 37.91
N GLU A 406 35.25 16.39 38.17
CA GLU A 406 35.48 15.54 39.34
C GLU A 406 36.86 14.86 39.29
N ASP A 407 37.30 14.35 38.13
CA ASP A 407 38.65 13.77 37.99
C ASP A 407 39.77 14.84 38.09
N PHE A 408 39.51 16.08 37.65
CA PHE A 408 40.45 17.19 37.80
C PHE A 408 40.57 17.67 39.27
N THR A 409 39.48 17.61 40.04
CA THR A 409 39.50 18.00 41.46
C THR A 409 40.07 16.91 42.37
N ILE A 410 39.93 15.63 42.01
CA ILE A 410 40.57 14.52 42.74
C ILE A 410 42.09 14.48 42.48
N SER A 411 42.55 14.87 41.28
CA SER A 411 43.99 14.92 40.96
C SER A 411 44.73 16.13 41.52
N SER A 412 44.05 17.22 41.90
CA SER A 412 44.67 18.37 42.57
C SER A 412 44.80 18.25 44.10
N LEU A 413 44.33 17.13 44.68
CA LEU A 413 44.28 16.89 46.13
C LEU A 413 45.22 15.76 46.60
N ARG A 414 46.18 15.33 45.76
CA ARG A 414 47.14 14.28 46.09
C ARG A 414 48.59 14.73 46.00
#